data_AF-A0A7X7MM75-F1
#
_entry.id   AF-A0A7X7MM75-F1
#
_cell.length_a   1.000
_cell.length_b   1.000
_cell.length_c   1.000
_cell.angle_alpha   90.00
_cell.angle_beta   90.00
_cell.angle_gamma   90.00
#
_symmetry.space_group_name_H-M   'P 1'
#
loop_
_entity.id
_entity.type
_entity.pdbx_description
1 polymer ?
#
loop_
_entity_poly.entity_id
_entity_poly.type
_entity_poly.pdbx_seq_one_letter_code
_entity_poly.pdbx_strand_id
1 'polypeptide(L)'
;MTSPHKLPPDLAGRLRRLIRRVRLLLLVRGLLAVVAVATAAALAVMAIDAAVVLAHPAARWAFSLAGLTLTVAAGWSMLVVPLARPLTLTRMARVLETRHPDMQERISSALELAACGGADAERASGELIALLTRDAKSELAGVSPRREFTVRTVKPFLLMTAAALLVLGALFAVWPQQSWLLLMRALAPYREFDTLQASALQVKPGDVMRLAGTALRFEVMAPERHGLRAEIHFQRSDGRRAVERMKRLSAPGADPVAYELDLPSVEEGFEYRVRYGNAWTRPYTVLVVTEPCVRETRVAYVFPAYTGLPATQTVGVVQEIEAVAGTRVRIEAALDRACAASLTLNDLALPNPGGPATNAVWLQTLTTNRTGRWTLA
;
A
#
# COMPACT_ATOMS: atom_id res chain seq x y z
N MET A 1 43.96 7.12 51.81
CA MET A 1 42.86 7.47 50.89
C MET A 1 42.27 6.18 50.35
N THR A 2 41.34 5.59 51.11
CA THR A 2 40.66 4.33 50.77
C THR A 2 39.37 4.64 50.02
N SER A 3 39.21 4.07 48.84
CA SER A 3 38.09 4.30 47.94
C SER A 3 36.74 3.96 48.60
N PRO A 4 35.66 4.72 48.31
CA PRO A 4 34.32 4.37 48.79
C PRO A 4 33.97 2.98 48.29
N HIS A 5 33.66 2.07 49.21
CA HIS A 5 33.41 0.67 48.91
C HIS A 5 32.08 0.55 48.15
N LYS A 6 32.15 0.66 46.82
CA LYS A 6 31.09 0.26 45.90
C LYS A 6 30.74 -1.20 46.19
N LEU A 7 29.45 -1.53 46.22
CA LEU A 7 28.92 -2.90 46.28
C LEU A 7 29.86 -3.91 45.61
N PRO A 8 30.21 -5.05 46.26
CA PRO A 8 31.16 -6.00 45.70
C PRO A 8 30.77 -6.35 44.26
N PRO A 9 31.68 -6.18 43.28
CA PRO A 9 31.35 -6.20 41.85
C PRO A 9 30.69 -7.50 41.39
N ASP A 10 30.96 -8.60 42.10
CA ASP A 10 30.33 -9.91 41.90
C ASP A 10 28.82 -9.95 42.17
N LEU A 11 28.36 -9.32 43.26
CA LEU A 11 26.94 -9.29 43.64
C LEU A 11 26.15 -8.37 42.72
N ALA A 12 26.68 -7.18 42.44
CA ALA A 12 26.10 -6.27 41.46
C ALA A 12 26.06 -6.90 40.06
N GLY A 13 27.10 -7.66 39.67
CA GLY A 13 27.15 -8.40 38.42
C GLY A 13 26.11 -9.53 38.32
N ARG A 14 25.86 -10.28 39.41
CA ARG A 14 24.83 -11.32 39.46
C ARG A 14 23.41 -10.74 39.42
N LEU A 15 23.10 -9.71 40.21
CA LEU A 15 21.80 -9.03 40.17
C LEU A 15 21.51 -8.41 38.80
N ARG A 16 22.50 -7.77 38.15
CA ARG A 16 22.32 -7.24 36.79
C ARG A 16 22.01 -8.34 35.77
N ARG A 17 22.64 -9.53 35.88
CA ARG A 17 22.33 -10.68 35.01
C ARG A 17 20.90 -11.19 35.23
N LEU A 18 20.44 -11.24 36.49
CA LEU A 18 19.06 -11.58 36.83
C LEU A 18 18.07 -10.57 36.24
N ILE A 19 18.31 -9.27 36.43
CA ILE A 19 17.46 -8.19 35.89
C ILE A 19 17.39 -8.27 34.35
N ARG A 20 18.53 -8.45 33.66
CA ARG A 20 18.55 -8.62 32.20
C ARG A 20 17.72 -9.83 31.76
N ARG A 21 17.81 -10.95 32.47
CA ARG A 21 17.07 -12.17 32.14
C ARG A 21 15.56 -12.00 32.36
N VAL A 22 15.15 -11.37 33.46
CA VAL A 22 13.74 -11.04 33.72
C VAL A 22 13.20 -10.10 32.64
N ARG A 23 13.97 -9.06 32.25
CA ARG A 23 13.60 -8.17 31.14
C ARG A 23 13.48 -8.90 29.81
N LEU A 24 14.40 -9.83 29.50
CA LEU A 24 14.33 -10.64 28.28
C LEU A 24 13.07 -11.52 28.27
N LEU A 25 12.73 -12.16 29.40
CA LEU A 25 11.51 -12.97 29.52
C LEU A 25 10.25 -12.13 29.37
N LEU A 26 10.21 -10.93 29.95
CA LEU A 26 9.12 -9.98 29.77
C LEU A 26 9.00 -9.49 28.32
N LEU A 27 10.13 -9.19 27.66
CA LEU A 27 10.18 -8.84 26.24
C LEU A 27 9.63 -9.96 25.36
N VAL A 28 10.14 -11.19 25.52
CA VAL A 28 9.72 -12.34 24.70
C VAL A 28 8.24 -12.64 24.93
N ARG A 29 7.77 -12.62 26.18
CA ARG A 29 6.34 -12.80 26.48
C ARG A 29 5.49 -11.71 25.85
N GLY A 30 5.87 -10.44 26.03
CA GLY A 30 5.14 -9.29 25.47
C GLY A 30 5.10 -9.35 23.94
N LEU A 31 6.23 -9.67 23.30
CA LEU A 31 6.32 -9.79 21.85
C LEU A 31 5.42 -10.93 21.33
N LEU A 32 5.47 -12.11 21.95
CA LEU A 32 4.59 -13.22 21.58
C LEU A 32 3.12 -12.86 21.77
N ALA A 33 2.76 -12.18 22.87
CA ALA A 33 1.39 -11.75 23.09
C ALA A 33 0.92 -10.74 22.02
N VAL A 34 1.76 -9.77 21.66
CA VAL A 34 1.45 -8.78 20.62
C VAL A 34 1.30 -9.45 19.26
N VAL A 35 2.20 -10.38 18.90
CA VAL A 35 2.11 -11.13 17.65
C VAL A 35 0.85 -12.00 17.62
N ALA A 36 0.51 -12.67 18.73
CA ALA A 36 -0.72 -13.46 18.83
C ALA A 36 -1.97 -12.59 18.65
N VAL A 37 -2.02 -11.42 19.29
CA VAL A 37 -3.16 -10.50 19.15
C VAL A 37 -3.22 -9.91 17.74
N ALA A 38 -2.09 -9.55 17.14
CA ALA A 38 -2.04 -9.00 15.78
C ALA A 38 -2.48 -10.02 14.73
N THR A 39 -2.00 -11.26 14.84
CA THR A 39 -2.39 -12.34 13.94
C THR A 39 -3.87 -12.71 14.13
N ALA A 40 -4.35 -12.80 15.38
CA ALA A 40 -5.76 -13.06 15.66
C ALA A 40 -6.68 -11.93 15.16
N ALA A 41 -6.29 -10.67 15.34
CA ALA A 41 -7.02 -9.51 14.84
C ALA A 41 -7.08 -9.51 13.31
N ALA A 42 -5.96 -9.78 12.63
CA ALA A 42 -5.92 -9.90 11.18
C ALA A 42 -6.83 -11.03 10.69
N LEU A 43 -6.76 -12.23 11.30
CA LEU A 43 -7.64 -13.35 10.99
C LEU A 43 -9.12 -13.02 11.20
N ALA A 44 -9.46 -12.31 12.29
CA ALA A 44 -10.83 -11.89 12.56
C ALA A 44 -11.34 -10.91 11.50
N VAL A 45 -10.53 -9.92 11.11
CA VAL A 45 -10.89 -8.97 10.04
C VAL A 45 -11.05 -9.70 8.70
N MET A 46 -10.14 -10.62 8.36
CA MET A 46 -10.24 -11.44 7.15
C MET A 46 -11.52 -12.29 7.15
N ALA A 47 -11.87 -12.91 8.27
CA ALA A 47 -13.08 -13.72 8.41
C ALA A 47 -14.36 -12.86 8.29
N ILE A 48 -14.36 -11.68 8.90
CA ILE A 48 -15.47 -10.73 8.81
C ILE A 48 -15.64 -10.24 7.36
N ASP A 49 -14.55 -9.86 6.67
CA ASP A 49 -14.60 -9.41 5.26
C ASP A 49 -15.04 -10.52 4.29
N ALA A 50 -14.70 -11.77 4.59
CA ALA A 50 -15.18 -12.93 3.83
C ALA A 50 -16.68 -13.20 4.07
N ALA A 51 -17.17 -13.04 5.30
CA ALA A 51 -18.55 -13.36 5.70
C ALA A 51 -19.54 -12.24 5.35
N VAL A 52 -19.17 -10.99 5.61
CA VAL A 52 -19.96 -9.79 5.35
C VAL A 52 -19.25 -9.02 4.26
N VAL A 53 -19.90 -8.84 3.11
CA VAL A 53 -19.31 -8.01 2.05
C VAL A 53 -19.26 -6.56 2.53
N LEU A 54 -18.07 -6.12 2.98
CA LEU A 54 -17.79 -4.74 3.33
C LEU A 54 -17.69 -3.91 2.05
N ALA A 55 -18.83 -3.60 1.45
CA ALA A 55 -18.90 -2.71 0.29
C ALA A 55 -18.61 -1.25 0.65
N HIS A 56 -18.90 -0.84 1.89
CA HIS A 56 -18.70 0.54 2.33
C HIS A 56 -17.28 0.81 2.83
N PRO A 57 -16.61 1.87 2.33
CA PRO A 57 -15.26 2.22 2.74
C PRO A 57 -15.16 2.55 4.24
N ALA A 58 -16.20 3.15 4.82
CA ALA A 58 -16.24 3.46 6.25
C ALA A 58 -16.19 2.20 7.13
N ALA A 59 -16.88 1.12 6.74
CA ALA A 59 -16.85 -0.14 7.47
C ALA A 59 -15.44 -0.75 7.42
N ARG A 60 -14.79 -0.72 6.25
CA ARG A 60 -13.41 -1.21 6.08
C ARG A 60 -12.44 -0.48 7.02
N TRP A 61 -12.54 0.85 7.05
CA TRP A 61 -11.75 1.67 7.99
C TRP A 61 -12.05 1.34 9.44
N ALA A 62 -13.31 1.17 9.82
CA ALA A 62 -13.69 0.86 11.20
C ALA A 62 -13.08 -0.46 11.68
N PHE A 63 -13.14 -1.54 10.89
CA PHE A 63 -12.58 -2.83 11.28
C PHE A 63 -11.05 -2.86 11.24
N SER A 64 -10.41 -2.26 10.23
CA SER A 64 -8.95 -2.14 10.20
C SER A 64 -8.43 -1.30 11.37
N LEU A 65 -9.10 -0.19 11.70
CA LEU A 65 -8.72 0.65 12.82
C LEU A 65 -8.98 -0.05 14.16
N ALA A 66 -10.10 -0.78 14.30
CA ALA A 66 -10.37 -1.59 15.48
C ALA A 66 -9.32 -2.68 15.71
N GLY A 67 -8.89 -3.37 14.63
CA GLY A 67 -7.78 -4.32 14.69
C GLY A 67 -6.49 -3.64 15.13
N LEU A 68 -6.17 -2.49 14.54
CA LEU A 68 -4.97 -1.72 14.87
C LEU A 68 -4.99 -1.23 16.33
N THR A 69 -6.09 -0.64 16.80
CA THR A 69 -6.21 -0.17 18.18
C THR A 69 -6.08 -1.31 19.18
N LEU A 70 -6.64 -2.49 18.87
CA LEU A 70 -6.48 -3.68 19.70
C LEU A 70 -5.01 -4.12 19.78
N THR A 71 -4.28 -4.13 18.66
CA THR A 71 -2.85 -4.48 18.66
C THR A 71 -1.99 -3.46 19.39
N VAL A 72 -2.27 -2.17 19.24
CA VAL A 72 -1.57 -1.09 19.95
C VAL A 72 -1.87 -1.13 21.44
N ALA A 73 -3.13 -1.35 21.84
CA ALA A 73 -3.50 -1.50 23.24
C ALA A 73 -2.85 -2.73 23.89
N ALA A 74 -2.76 -3.85 23.17
CA ALA A 74 -2.03 -5.04 23.61
C ALA A 74 -0.51 -4.76 23.74
N GLY A 75 0.09 -4.09 22.75
CA GLY A 75 1.49 -3.67 22.82
C GLY A 75 1.77 -2.73 23.99
N TRP A 76 0.91 -1.75 24.20
CA TRP A 76 1.05 -0.82 25.30
C TRP A 76 0.95 -1.53 26.66
N SER A 77 -0.10 -2.31 26.87
CA SER A 77 -0.37 -2.97 28.16
C SER A 77 0.55 -4.16 28.48
N MET A 78 0.89 -4.97 27.47
CA MET A 78 1.63 -6.24 27.66
C MET A 78 3.12 -6.14 27.34
N LEU A 79 3.56 -5.13 26.59
CA LEU A 79 4.98 -4.92 26.26
C LEU A 79 5.52 -3.64 26.92
N VAL A 80 4.93 -2.47 26.64
CA VAL A 80 5.50 -1.17 27.04
C VAL A 80 5.40 -0.93 28.55
N VAL A 81 4.20 -1.03 29.13
CA VAL A 81 3.96 -0.82 30.56
C VAL A 81 4.84 -1.72 31.46
N PRO A 82 4.96 -3.04 31.24
CA PRO A 82 5.79 -3.88 32.09
C PRO A 82 7.29 -3.63 31.90
N LEU A 83 7.75 -3.20 30.73
CA LEU A 83 9.16 -2.88 30.48
C LEU A 83 9.56 -1.50 31.02
N ALA A 84 8.63 -0.54 31.00
CA ALA A 84 8.85 0.82 31.47
C ALA A 84 8.89 0.91 33.01
N ARG A 85 8.36 -0.09 33.73
CA ARG A 85 8.42 -0.12 35.20
C ARG A 85 9.88 -0.22 35.68
N PRO A 86 10.33 0.67 36.59
CA PRO A 86 11.69 0.62 37.10
C PRO A 86 11.91 -0.66 37.91
N LEU A 87 12.83 -1.49 37.43
CA LEU A 87 13.41 -2.63 38.13
C LEU A 87 14.70 -2.16 38.82
N THR A 88 14.55 -1.48 39.96
CA THR A 88 15.69 -1.10 40.80
C THR A 88 16.27 -2.33 41.51
N LEU A 89 17.57 -2.27 41.84
CA LEU A 89 18.27 -3.35 42.54
C LEU A 89 17.60 -3.70 43.88
N THR A 90 17.17 -2.68 44.62
CA THR A 90 16.42 -2.80 45.89
C THR A 90 15.07 -3.49 45.71
N ARG A 91 14.33 -3.19 44.64
CA ARG A 91 13.05 -3.82 44.36
C ARG A 91 13.20 -5.29 43.96
N MET A 92 14.27 -5.61 43.21
CA MET A 92 14.60 -6.99 42.87
C MET A 92 15.06 -7.78 44.11
N ALA A 93 15.82 -7.14 45.02
CA ALA A 93 16.21 -7.72 46.30
C ALA A 93 14.96 -8.05 47.15
N ARG A 94 14.04 -7.11 47.33
CA ARG A 94 12.77 -7.35 48.04
C ARG A 94 11.94 -8.46 47.42
N VAL A 95 11.80 -8.50 46.09
CA VAL A 95 11.06 -9.57 45.38
C VAL A 95 11.70 -10.95 45.60
N LEU A 96 13.04 -11.01 45.63
CA LEU A 96 13.77 -12.24 45.89
C LEU A 96 13.57 -12.71 47.34
N GLU A 97 13.65 -11.80 48.30
CA GLU A 97 13.41 -12.05 49.73
C GLU A 97 11.96 -12.45 50.04
N THR A 98 10.98 -11.91 49.29
CA THR A 98 9.57 -12.33 49.45
C THR A 98 9.36 -13.80 49.05
N ARG A 99 10.20 -14.32 48.15
CA ARG A 99 10.13 -15.71 47.69
C ARG A 99 11.03 -16.66 48.47
N HIS A 100 12.09 -16.13 49.08
CA HIS A 100 13.01 -16.85 49.94
C HIS A 100 13.04 -16.18 51.33
N PRO A 101 12.10 -16.53 52.23
CA PRO A 101 12.01 -15.93 53.58
C PRO A 101 13.28 -16.11 54.40
N ASP A 102 14.06 -17.16 54.09
CA ASP A 102 15.33 -17.51 54.74
C ASP A 102 16.38 -16.39 54.66
N MET A 103 16.25 -15.46 53.71
CA MET A 103 17.19 -14.35 53.49
C MET A 103 16.98 -13.15 54.43
N GLN A 104 15.90 -13.11 55.21
CA GLN A 104 15.66 -12.15 56.33
C GLN A 104 16.05 -10.68 56.04
N GLU A 105 15.63 -10.10 54.90
CA GLU A 105 15.92 -8.71 54.50
C GLU A 105 17.42 -8.32 54.40
N ARG A 106 18.32 -9.30 54.39
CA ARG A 106 19.78 -9.07 54.39
C ARG A 106 20.27 -8.38 53.11
N ILE A 107 19.67 -8.69 51.96
CA ILE A 107 20.11 -8.19 50.65
C ILE A 107 19.55 -6.77 50.43
N SER A 108 18.28 -6.54 50.77
CA SER A 108 17.67 -5.22 50.70
C SER A 108 18.32 -4.23 51.67
N SER A 109 18.58 -4.65 52.91
CA SER A 109 19.29 -3.85 53.92
C SER A 109 20.73 -3.53 53.48
N ALA A 110 21.49 -4.50 52.97
CA ALA A 110 22.85 -4.25 52.48
C ALA A 110 22.88 -3.28 51.29
N LEU A 111 21.85 -3.29 50.43
CA LEU A 111 21.71 -2.36 49.30
C LEU A 111 21.28 -0.95 49.75
N GLU A 112 20.38 -0.83 50.73
CA GLU A 112 19.97 0.46 51.30
C GLU A 112 21.13 1.10 52.09
N LEU A 113 21.86 0.32 52.88
CA LEU A 113 23.02 0.77 53.65
C LEU A 113 24.16 1.25 52.73
N ALA A 114 24.39 0.56 51.61
CA ALA A 114 25.35 0.97 50.60
C ALA A 114 24.91 2.23 49.80
N ALA A 115 23.62 2.58 49.81
CA ALA A 115 23.09 3.76 49.13
C ALA A 115 23.07 5.02 50.01
N CYS A 116 22.98 4.87 51.34
CA CYS A 116 22.90 5.97 52.31
C CYS A 116 24.26 6.54 52.79
N GLY A 117 25.37 6.28 52.09
CA GLY A 117 26.74 6.51 52.56
C GLY A 117 27.03 7.86 53.22
N GLY A 118 27.64 7.80 54.42
CA GLY A 118 28.21 8.93 55.17
C GLY A 118 29.46 8.50 55.95
N ALA A 119 30.40 9.43 56.14
CA ALA A 119 31.80 9.16 56.55
C ALA A 119 31.99 8.41 57.89
N ASP A 120 31.04 8.50 58.82
CA ASP A 120 31.10 7.81 60.12
C ASP A 120 30.43 6.42 60.11
N ALA A 121 29.48 6.19 59.19
CA ALA A 121 28.89 4.87 58.96
C ALA A 121 29.85 3.96 58.18
N GLU A 122 30.75 4.52 57.37
CA GLU A 122 31.63 3.78 56.46
C GLU A 122 32.71 2.91 57.15
N ARG A 123 33.15 3.26 58.38
CA ARG A 123 34.21 2.51 59.09
C ARG A 123 33.68 1.35 59.93
N ALA A 124 32.54 1.52 60.62
CA ALA A 124 31.90 0.46 61.40
C ALA A 124 31.12 -0.53 60.51
N SER A 125 30.67 -0.07 59.33
CA SER A 125 29.84 -0.86 58.43
C SER A 125 30.65 -1.69 57.42
N GLY A 126 31.94 -1.39 57.18
CA GLY A 126 32.74 -2.13 56.20
C GLY A 126 32.88 -3.63 56.49
N GLU A 127 33.11 -4.00 57.75
CA GLU A 127 33.26 -5.39 58.18
C GLU A 127 31.91 -6.11 58.26
N LEU A 128 30.85 -5.41 58.70
CA LEU A 128 29.48 -5.93 58.72
C LEU A 128 28.92 -6.13 57.31
N ILE A 129 29.17 -5.18 56.39
CA ILE A 129 28.84 -5.29 54.96
C ILE A 129 29.63 -6.45 54.34
N ALA A 130 30.90 -6.64 54.68
CA ALA A 130 31.71 -7.74 54.16
C ALA A 130 31.20 -9.12 54.65
N LEU A 131 30.81 -9.24 55.91
CA LEU A 131 30.18 -10.45 56.47
C LEU A 131 28.81 -10.73 55.84
N LEU A 132 27.93 -9.73 55.79
CA LEU A 132 26.61 -9.85 55.16
C LEU A 132 26.69 -10.17 53.67
N THR A 133 27.66 -9.59 52.94
CA THR A 133 27.86 -9.91 51.53
C THR A 133 28.49 -11.28 51.31
N ARG A 134 29.29 -11.80 52.25
CA ARG A 134 29.82 -13.17 52.21
C ARG A 134 28.71 -14.20 52.44
N ASP A 135 27.86 -13.99 53.44
CA ASP A 135 26.73 -14.87 53.76
C ASP A 135 25.65 -14.84 52.67
N ALA A 136 25.35 -13.64 52.14
CA ALA A 136 24.46 -13.49 50.99
C ALA A 136 25.01 -14.18 49.74
N LYS A 137 26.34 -14.31 49.59
CA LYS A 137 26.98 -15.00 48.46
C LYS A 137 26.75 -16.52 48.51
N SER A 138 26.80 -17.11 49.71
CA SER A 138 26.51 -18.53 49.93
C SER A 138 25.04 -18.85 49.79
N GLU A 139 24.14 -17.99 50.25
CA GLU A 139 22.69 -18.19 50.09
C GLU A 139 22.24 -17.97 48.63
N LEU A 140 22.81 -16.99 47.90
CA LEU A 140 22.56 -16.83 46.45
C LEU A 140 23.06 -18.00 45.60
N ALA A 141 24.00 -18.81 46.09
CA ALA A 141 24.52 -19.96 45.35
C ALA A 141 23.47 -21.08 45.21
N GLY A 142 22.51 -21.16 46.14
CA GLY A 142 21.39 -22.12 46.10
C GLY A 142 20.17 -21.66 45.30
N VAL A 143 20.00 -20.35 45.10
CA VAL A 143 18.84 -19.78 44.40
C VAL A 143 19.07 -19.85 42.88
N SER A 144 18.57 -20.92 42.27
CA SER A 144 18.62 -21.08 40.82
C SER A 144 17.50 -20.27 40.14
N PRO A 145 17.82 -19.18 39.41
CA PRO A 145 16.81 -18.38 38.70
C PRO A 145 16.08 -19.13 37.58
N ARG A 146 16.49 -20.38 37.30
CA ARG A 146 15.81 -21.31 36.37
C ARG A 146 14.51 -21.86 36.95
N ARG A 147 14.32 -21.90 38.28
CA ARG A 147 13.12 -22.51 38.92
C ARG A 147 11.96 -21.54 39.14
N GLU A 148 12.21 -20.24 39.33
CA GLU A 148 11.14 -19.32 39.75
C GLU A 148 10.49 -18.50 38.63
N PHE A 149 11.25 -18.10 37.60
CA PHE A 149 10.70 -17.45 36.41
C PHE A 149 10.60 -18.46 35.27
N THR A 150 9.71 -19.44 35.48
CA THR A 150 9.57 -20.59 34.58
C THR A 150 8.96 -20.17 33.23
N VAL A 151 9.51 -20.73 32.15
CA VAL A 151 8.98 -20.74 30.76
C VAL A 151 7.48 -21.06 30.66
N ARG A 152 6.88 -21.63 31.72
CA ARG A 152 5.46 -21.95 31.88
C ARG A 152 4.56 -20.75 31.63
N THR A 153 4.99 -19.55 31.98
CA THR A 153 4.21 -18.33 31.75
C THR A 153 4.25 -17.88 30.28
N VAL A 154 5.25 -18.31 29.50
CA VAL A 154 5.38 -18.02 28.07
C VAL A 154 4.66 -19.07 27.22
N LYS A 155 4.63 -20.33 27.67
CA LYS A 155 3.98 -21.46 26.98
C LYS A 155 2.57 -21.17 26.43
N PRO A 156 1.61 -20.60 27.18
CA PRO A 156 0.27 -20.36 26.63
C PRO A 156 0.29 -19.33 25.50
N PHE A 157 1.07 -18.25 25.62
CA PHE A 157 1.22 -17.26 24.56
C PHE A 157 1.92 -17.83 23.33
N LEU A 158 2.95 -18.67 23.54
CA LEU A 158 3.62 -19.37 22.45
C LEU A 158 2.66 -20.32 21.73
N LEU A 159 1.85 -21.10 22.46
CA LEU A 159 0.85 -22.00 21.87
C LEU A 159 -0.23 -21.22 21.11
N MET A 160 -0.71 -20.10 21.66
CA MET A 160 -1.69 -19.23 21.01
C MET A 160 -1.13 -18.58 19.74
N THR A 161 0.12 -18.10 19.80
CA THR A 161 0.83 -17.56 18.63
C THR A 161 1.02 -18.63 17.56
N ALA A 162 1.49 -19.81 17.95
CA ALA A 162 1.72 -20.93 17.05
C ALA A 162 0.40 -21.40 16.41
N ALA A 163 -0.69 -21.50 17.17
CA ALA A 163 -2.00 -21.85 16.65
C ALA A 163 -2.52 -20.80 15.66
N ALA A 164 -2.44 -19.51 15.99
CA ALA A 164 -2.87 -18.43 15.10
C ALA A 164 -2.04 -18.40 13.79
N LEU A 165 -0.72 -18.56 13.89
CA LEU A 165 0.16 -18.64 12.73
C LEU A 165 -0.08 -19.91 11.90
N LEU A 166 -0.41 -21.03 12.54
CA LEU A 166 -0.75 -22.27 11.84
C LEU A 166 -2.03 -22.09 11.04
N VAL A 167 -3.07 -21.50 11.63
CA VAL A 167 -4.32 -21.18 10.90
C VAL A 167 -4.04 -20.25 9.73
N LEU A 168 -3.29 -19.18 9.93
CA LEU A 168 -2.91 -18.26 8.86
C LEU A 168 -2.10 -18.97 7.77
N GLY A 169 -1.11 -19.78 8.13
CA GLY A 169 -0.30 -20.55 7.21
C GLY A 169 -1.10 -21.58 6.43
N ALA A 170 -2.06 -22.25 7.06
CA ALA A 170 -2.98 -23.18 6.40
C ALA A 170 -3.87 -22.45 5.38
N LEU A 171 -4.40 -21.28 5.70
CA LEU A 171 -5.17 -20.46 4.75
C LEU A 171 -4.32 -20.07 3.53
N PHE A 172 -3.07 -19.65 3.73
CA PHE A 172 -2.15 -19.33 2.65
C PHE A 172 -1.74 -20.56 1.81
N ALA A 173 -1.65 -21.75 2.41
CA ALA A 173 -1.32 -22.97 1.71
C ALA A 173 -2.48 -23.48 0.83
N VAL A 174 -3.72 -23.40 1.34
CA VAL A 174 -4.91 -23.89 0.62
C VAL A 174 -5.42 -22.86 -0.40
N TRP A 175 -5.44 -21.57 -0.03
CA TRP A 175 -5.96 -20.48 -0.85
C TRP A 175 -5.02 -19.26 -0.86
N PRO A 176 -3.86 -19.34 -1.53
CA PRO A 176 -2.85 -18.28 -1.49
C PRO A 176 -3.35 -16.94 -2.02
N GLN A 177 -4.04 -16.94 -3.18
CA GLN A 177 -4.53 -15.71 -3.81
C GLN A 177 -5.64 -15.03 -2.99
N GLN A 178 -6.58 -15.81 -2.48
CA GLN A 178 -7.71 -15.30 -1.68
C GLN A 178 -7.26 -14.79 -0.32
N SER A 179 -6.37 -15.53 0.35
CA SER A 179 -5.79 -15.12 1.62
C SER A 179 -4.97 -13.85 1.48
N TRP A 180 -4.20 -13.73 0.40
CA TRP A 180 -3.46 -12.51 0.08
C TRP A 180 -4.38 -11.31 -0.16
N LEU A 181 -5.46 -11.50 -0.94
CA LEU A 181 -6.46 -10.45 -1.19
C LEU A 181 -7.09 -9.96 0.12
N LEU A 182 -7.57 -10.87 0.98
CA LEU A 182 -8.17 -10.52 2.27
C LEU A 182 -7.17 -9.84 3.21
N LEU A 183 -5.92 -10.30 3.24
CA LEU A 183 -4.86 -9.68 4.05
C LEU A 183 -4.54 -8.25 3.57
N MET A 184 -4.41 -8.05 2.26
CA MET A 184 -4.20 -6.72 1.67
C MET A 184 -5.39 -5.80 1.91
N ARG A 185 -6.62 -6.32 1.83
CA ARG A 185 -7.84 -5.56 2.15
C ARG A 185 -7.87 -5.12 3.61
N ALA A 186 -7.38 -5.95 4.54
CA ALA A 186 -7.29 -5.62 5.96
C ALA A 186 -6.19 -4.60 6.29
N LEU A 187 -5.02 -4.73 5.65
CA LEU A 187 -3.84 -3.86 5.90
C LEU A 187 -3.91 -2.52 5.14
N ALA A 188 -4.55 -2.48 3.99
CA ALA A 188 -4.66 -1.30 3.14
C ALA A 188 -6.14 -0.92 2.90
N PRO A 189 -6.85 -0.40 3.93
CA PRO A 189 -8.25 0.00 3.80
C PRO A 189 -8.44 1.18 2.83
N TYR A 190 -7.38 1.95 2.56
CA TYR A 190 -7.36 3.06 1.61
C TYR A 190 -7.40 2.62 0.14
N ARG A 191 -7.07 1.36 -0.18
CA ARG A 191 -7.14 0.83 -1.54
C ARG A 191 -8.45 0.09 -1.78
N GLU A 192 -8.99 0.28 -2.96
CA GLU A 192 -10.18 -0.41 -3.42
C GLU A 192 -9.77 -1.68 -4.18
N PHE A 193 -9.90 -2.82 -3.52
CA PHE A 193 -9.64 -4.13 -4.09
C PHE A 193 -10.94 -4.84 -4.43
N ASP A 194 -10.86 -5.84 -5.30
CA ASP A 194 -11.95 -6.78 -5.56
C ASP A 194 -12.41 -7.43 -4.25
N THR A 195 -13.72 -7.67 -4.12
CA THR A 195 -14.24 -8.55 -3.05
C THR A 195 -13.83 -9.99 -3.34
N LEU A 196 -13.74 -10.82 -2.30
CA LEU A 196 -13.41 -12.25 -2.44
C LEU A 196 -14.25 -12.94 -3.52
N GLN A 197 -15.56 -12.66 -3.57
CA GLN A 197 -16.47 -13.25 -4.55
C GLN A 197 -16.26 -12.69 -5.98
N ALA A 198 -15.65 -11.51 -6.11
CA ALA A 198 -15.32 -10.91 -7.40
C ALA A 198 -14.02 -11.46 -8.02
N SER A 199 -13.18 -12.14 -7.24
CA SER A 199 -11.96 -12.79 -7.76
C SER A 199 -12.23 -13.87 -8.82
N ALA A 200 -13.45 -14.42 -8.86
CA ALA A 200 -13.88 -15.38 -9.87
C ALA A 200 -14.44 -14.70 -11.14
N LEU A 201 -14.61 -13.38 -11.15
CA LEU A 201 -15.10 -12.63 -12.30
C LEU A 201 -13.94 -12.28 -13.23
N GLN A 202 -14.16 -12.41 -14.53
CA GLN A 202 -13.25 -11.88 -15.54
C GLN A 202 -13.94 -10.74 -16.26
N VAL A 203 -13.39 -9.53 -16.14
CA VAL A 203 -13.94 -8.31 -16.75
C VAL A 203 -13.02 -7.85 -17.86
N LYS A 204 -13.57 -7.63 -19.05
CA LYS A 204 -12.92 -6.98 -20.19
C LYS A 204 -13.70 -5.71 -20.57
N PRO A 205 -13.03 -4.61 -20.93
CA PRO A 205 -11.58 -4.46 -21.10
C PRO A 205 -10.79 -4.17 -19.81
N GLY A 206 -11.46 -3.82 -18.69
CA GLY A 206 -10.79 -3.36 -17.47
C GLY A 206 -10.38 -1.90 -17.59
N ASP A 207 -9.14 -1.56 -17.18
CA ASP A 207 -8.60 -0.21 -17.39
C ASP A 207 -8.19 -0.04 -18.86
N VAL A 208 -8.73 0.98 -19.53
CA VAL A 208 -8.49 1.16 -20.97
C VAL A 208 -8.47 2.62 -21.37
N MET A 209 -7.62 2.93 -22.36
CA MET A 209 -7.63 4.22 -23.04
C MET A 209 -8.32 4.09 -24.40
N ARG A 210 -9.23 5.02 -24.71
CA ARG A 210 -10.00 5.06 -25.95
C ARG A 210 -10.05 6.46 -26.54
N LEU A 211 -10.26 6.54 -27.85
CA LEU A 211 -10.50 7.81 -28.51
C LEU A 211 -11.94 8.26 -28.26
N ALA A 212 -12.14 9.57 -28.11
CA ALA A 212 -13.48 10.14 -28.04
C ALA A 212 -14.30 9.73 -29.28
N GLY A 213 -15.59 9.46 -29.09
CA GLY A 213 -16.47 9.05 -30.19
C GLY A 213 -16.45 7.54 -30.50
N THR A 214 -15.59 6.74 -29.84
CA THR A 214 -15.47 5.31 -30.13
C THR A 214 -16.42 4.46 -29.28
N ALA A 215 -16.97 3.40 -29.89
CA ALA A 215 -17.80 2.43 -29.18
C ALA A 215 -16.97 1.61 -28.17
N LEU A 216 -17.56 1.30 -27.03
CA LEU A 216 -16.93 0.53 -25.97
C LEU A 216 -17.85 -0.61 -25.51
N ARG A 217 -17.37 -1.84 -25.66
CA ARG A 217 -18.04 -3.06 -25.22
C ARG A 217 -17.45 -3.57 -23.92
N PHE A 218 -18.30 -3.82 -22.94
CA PHE A 218 -17.95 -4.48 -21.69
C PHE A 218 -18.38 -5.93 -21.74
N GLU A 219 -17.48 -6.83 -21.37
CA GLU A 219 -17.74 -8.26 -21.27
C GLU A 219 -17.37 -8.74 -19.87
N VAL A 220 -18.27 -9.46 -19.22
CA VAL A 220 -18.06 -10.01 -17.89
C VAL A 220 -18.37 -11.51 -17.93
N MET A 221 -17.36 -12.34 -17.65
CA MET A 221 -17.54 -13.76 -17.40
C MET A 221 -17.66 -14.00 -15.90
N ALA A 222 -18.73 -14.68 -15.50
CA ALA A 222 -19.04 -14.98 -14.11
C ALA A 222 -19.46 -16.45 -13.96
N PRO A 223 -19.18 -17.12 -12.82
CA PRO A 223 -19.67 -18.47 -12.57
C PRO A 223 -21.19 -18.50 -12.52
N GLU A 224 -21.82 -19.56 -13.04
CA GLU A 224 -23.27 -19.66 -13.05
C GLU A 224 -23.85 -19.74 -11.62
N ARG A 225 -24.73 -18.78 -11.30
CA ARG A 225 -25.49 -18.76 -10.06
C ARG A 225 -26.93 -18.36 -10.33
N HIS A 226 -27.87 -19.17 -9.83
CA HIS A 226 -29.29 -19.00 -10.10
C HIS A 226 -29.79 -17.62 -9.63
N GLY A 227 -30.50 -16.91 -10.51
CA GLY A 227 -31.14 -15.62 -10.20
C GLY A 227 -30.21 -14.40 -10.14
N LEU A 228 -28.89 -14.56 -10.30
CA LEU A 228 -27.96 -13.42 -10.29
C LEU A 228 -27.86 -12.74 -11.66
N ARG A 229 -27.68 -11.42 -11.63
CA ARG A 229 -27.49 -10.55 -12.80
C ARG A 229 -26.22 -9.73 -12.61
N ALA A 230 -25.54 -9.44 -13.71
CA ALA A 230 -24.41 -8.53 -13.73
C ALA A 230 -24.89 -7.10 -14.00
N GLU A 231 -24.35 -6.15 -13.24
CA GLU A 231 -24.63 -4.72 -13.34
C GLU A 231 -23.32 -3.94 -13.40
N ILE A 232 -23.29 -2.87 -14.17
CA ILE A 232 -22.18 -1.92 -14.20
C ILE A 232 -22.62 -0.63 -13.52
N HIS A 233 -21.84 -0.22 -12.53
CA HIS A 233 -21.99 1.05 -11.83
C HIS A 233 -20.98 2.03 -12.42
N PHE A 234 -21.47 3.03 -13.14
CA PHE A 234 -20.66 4.12 -13.68
C PHE A 234 -20.55 5.26 -12.69
N GLN A 235 -19.37 5.87 -12.64
CA GLN A 235 -19.07 7.07 -11.88
C GLN A 235 -18.31 8.03 -12.78
N ARG A 236 -18.99 9.10 -13.20
CA ARG A 236 -18.39 10.16 -14.02
C ARG A 236 -17.64 11.17 -13.15
N SER A 237 -16.75 11.95 -13.79
CA SER A 237 -15.97 13.02 -13.17
C SER A 237 -16.84 14.13 -12.54
N ASP A 238 -18.04 14.35 -13.08
CA ASP A 238 -19.05 15.29 -12.55
C ASP A 238 -19.80 14.77 -11.30
N GLY A 239 -19.46 13.58 -10.82
CA GLY A 239 -20.07 12.94 -9.65
C GLY A 239 -21.39 12.24 -9.95
N ARG A 240 -21.89 12.26 -11.19
CA ARG A 240 -23.08 11.51 -11.58
C ARG A 240 -22.79 10.00 -11.53
N ARG A 241 -23.75 9.28 -10.95
CA ARG A 241 -23.72 7.82 -10.86
C ARG A 241 -24.86 7.24 -11.68
N ALA A 242 -24.53 6.27 -12.52
CA ALA A 242 -25.51 5.52 -13.29
C ALA A 242 -25.31 4.03 -13.06
N VAL A 243 -26.39 3.27 -13.12
CA VAL A 243 -26.34 1.81 -12.98
C VAL A 243 -27.02 1.21 -14.19
N GLU A 244 -26.29 0.39 -14.93
CA GLU A 244 -26.81 -0.29 -16.11
C GLU A 244 -26.73 -1.80 -15.94
N ARG A 245 -27.77 -2.48 -16.41
CA ARG A 245 -27.85 -3.95 -16.36
C ARG A 245 -27.22 -4.53 -17.61
N MET A 246 -26.35 -5.52 -17.42
CA MET A 246 -25.74 -6.22 -18.54
C MET A 246 -26.70 -7.28 -19.10
N LYS A 247 -26.66 -7.45 -20.42
CA LYS A 247 -27.39 -8.50 -21.13
C LYS A 247 -26.64 -9.82 -21.00
N ARG A 248 -27.33 -10.90 -20.65
CA ARG A 248 -26.77 -12.26 -20.67
C ARG A 248 -26.61 -12.72 -22.13
N LEU A 249 -25.41 -13.17 -22.49
CA LEU A 249 -25.11 -13.75 -23.81
C LEU A 249 -25.23 -15.28 -23.80
N SER A 250 -24.74 -15.94 -22.74
CA SER A 250 -24.73 -17.41 -22.69
C SER A 250 -26.13 -18.00 -22.48
N ALA A 251 -26.36 -19.19 -23.05
CA ALA A 251 -27.59 -19.96 -22.82
C ALA A 251 -27.80 -20.29 -21.33
N PRO A 252 -29.06 -20.56 -20.90
CA PRO A 252 -29.34 -21.11 -19.58
C PRO A 252 -28.55 -22.40 -19.33
N GLY A 253 -27.86 -22.54 -18.19
CA GLY A 253 -27.06 -23.73 -17.84
C GLY A 253 -25.57 -23.69 -18.25
N ALA A 254 -25.10 -22.60 -18.86
CA ALA A 254 -23.70 -22.44 -19.23
C ALA A 254 -22.86 -21.92 -18.04
N ASP A 255 -21.72 -22.56 -17.78
CA ASP A 255 -20.74 -22.12 -16.77
C ASP A 255 -19.34 -22.08 -17.40
N PRO A 256 -18.69 -20.90 -17.54
CA PRO A 256 -19.13 -19.58 -17.07
C PRO A 256 -20.22 -18.92 -17.92
N VAL A 257 -20.99 -18.02 -17.31
CA VAL A 257 -21.96 -17.15 -17.97
C VAL A 257 -21.30 -15.86 -18.43
N ALA A 258 -21.46 -15.51 -19.71
CA ALA A 258 -21.01 -14.25 -20.28
C ALA A 258 -22.14 -13.21 -20.26
N TYR A 259 -21.80 -12.00 -19.83
CA TYR A 259 -22.65 -10.82 -19.83
C TYR A 259 -22.01 -9.69 -20.62
N GLU A 260 -22.83 -8.86 -21.24
CA GLU A 260 -22.41 -7.80 -22.14
C GLU A 260 -23.15 -6.49 -21.89
N LEU A 261 -22.45 -5.39 -22.09
CA LEU A 261 -23.03 -4.06 -22.21
C LEU A 261 -22.26 -3.27 -23.27
N ASP A 262 -22.97 -2.71 -24.23
CA ASP A 262 -22.38 -1.90 -25.30
C ASP A 262 -22.70 -0.42 -25.08
N LEU A 263 -21.65 0.41 -25.01
CA LEU A 263 -21.76 1.85 -25.13
C LEU A 263 -21.46 2.25 -26.58
N PRO A 264 -22.42 2.87 -27.29
CA PRO A 264 -22.27 3.17 -28.71
C PRO A 264 -21.21 4.26 -28.99
N SER A 265 -21.06 5.21 -28.08
CA SER A 265 -20.00 6.23 -28.12
C SER A 265 -19.56 6.59 -26.72
N VAL A 266 -18.27 6.80 -26.54
CA VAL A 266 -17.67 7.31 -25.31
C VAL A 266 -17.00 8.65 -25.59
N GLU A 267 -17.55 9.73 -25.02
CA GLU A 267 -17.03 11.10 -25.20
C GLU A 267 -16.11 11.55 -24.06
N GLU A 268 -16.38 11.09 -22.85
CA GLU A 268 -15.69 11.54 -21.63
C GLU A 268 -15.22 10.33 -20.81
N GLY A 269 -14.07 10.49 -20.15
CA GLY A 269 -13.54 9.47 -19.26
C GLY A 269 -14.40 9.28 -18.01
N PHE A 270 -14.47 8.05 -17.52
CA PHE A 270 -15.25 7.68 -16.34
C PHE A 270 -14.62 6.49 -15.62
N GLU A 271 -15.03 6.30 -14.36
CA GLU A 271 -14.75 5.08 -13.62
C GLU A 271 -15.98 4.16 -13.65
N TYR A 272 -15.75 2.86 -13.61
CA TYR A 272 -16.84 1.90 -13.50
C TYR A 272 -16.50 0.72 -12.59
N ARG A 273 -17.53 0.11 -12.01
CA ARG A 273 -17.42 -1.13 -11.22
C ARG A 273 -18.44 -2.14 -11.70
N VAL A 274 -18.06 -3.41 -11.68
CA VAL A 274 -18.98 -4.50 -11.99
C VAL A 274 -19.49 -5.10 -10.69
N ARG A 275 -20.80 -5.29 -10.62
CA ARG A 275 -21.50 -5.94 -9.51
C ARG A 275 -22.16 -7.22 -10.01
N TYR A 276 -21.88 -8.34 -9.35
CA TYR A 276 -22.54 -9.63 -9.58
C TYR A 276 -22.99 -10.23 -8.25
N GLY A 277 -24.26 -10.01 -7.90
CA GLY A 277 -24.76 -10.31 -6.55
C GLY A 277 -24.00 -9.51 -5.48
N ASN A 278 -23.24 -10.23 -4.64
CA ASN A 278 -22.38 -9.65 -3.60
C ASN A 278 -20.93 -9.43 -4.06
N ALA A 279 -20.58 -9.87 -5.26
CA ALA A 279 -19.25 -9.62 -5.84
C ALA A 279 -19.18 -8.18 -6.36
N TRP A 280 -18.20 -7.42 -5.87
CA TRP A 280 -17.86 -6.09 -6.35
C TRP A 280 -16.41 -6.09 -6.83
N THR A 281 -16.19 -5.62 -8.06
CA THR A 281 -14.83 -5.39 -8.55
C THR A 281 -14.25 -4.11 -7.98
N ARG A 282 -12.93 -3.98 -8.07
CA ARG A 282 -12.21 -2.71 -8.00
C ARG A 282 -12.79 -1.73 -9.02
N PRO A 283 -12.62 -0.41 -8.81
CA PRO A 283 -12.84 0.56 -9.85
C PRO A 283 -11.91 0.27 -11.05
N TYR A 284 -12.50 0.31 -12.23
CA TYR A 284 -11.79 0.36 -13.50
C TYR A 284 -11.90 1.76 -14.07
N THR A 285 -10.84 2.25 -14.70
CA THR A 285 -10.77 3.59 -15.27
C THR A 285 -10.77 3.52 -16.80
N VAL A 286 -11.73 4.20 -17.42
CA VAL A 286 -11.77 4.44 -18.86
C VAL A 286 -11.26 5.85 -19.10
N LEU A 287 -10.07 5.95 -19.71
CA LEU A 287 -9.49 7.22 -20.12
C LEU A 287 -9.88 7.51 -21.56
N VAL A 288 -10.41 8.70 -21.80
CA VAL A 288 -10.82 9.12 -23.15
C VAL A 288 -9.91 10.25 -23.59
N VAL A 289 -9.30 10.07 -24.76
CA VAL A 289 -8.41 11.04 -25.38
C VAL A 289 -8.99 11.49 -26.72
N THR A 290 -8.91 12.78 -27.01
CA THR A 290 -9.31 13.32 -28.32
C THR A 290 -8.14 13.22 -29.30
N GLU A 291 -8.45 13.10 -30.59
CA GLU A 291 -7.44 13.17 -31.65
C GLU A 291 -6.76 14.54 -31.65
N PRO A 292 -5.45 14.61 -31.95
CA PRO A 292 -4.76 15.88 -32.15
C PRO A 292 -5.44 16.67 -33.27
N CYS A 293 -5.57 17.98 -33.09
CA CYS A 293 -6.16 18.85 -34.11
C CYS A 293 -5.19 19.96 -34.51
N VAL A 294 -5.22 20.32 -35.81
CA VAL A 294 -4.48 21.46 -36.34
C VAL A 294 -5.22 22.73 -35.92
N ARG A 295 -4.60 23.55 -35.06
CA ARG A 295 -5.17 24.83 -34.62
C ARG A 295 -4.99 25.93 -35.64
N GLU A 296 -3.82 25.95 -36.28
CA GLU A 296 -3.42 27.03 -37.17
C GLU A 296 -2.48 26.48 -38.25
N THR A 297 -2.67 26.89 -39.50
CA THR A 297 -1.74 26.63 -40.60
C THR A 297 -1.19 27.96 -41.11
N ARG A 298 0.13 28.04 -41.27
CA ARG A 298 0.82 29.19 -41.84
C ARG A 298 1.46 28.78 -43.15
N VAL A 299 1.10 29.47 -44.21
CA VAL A 299 1.64 29.22 -45.55
C VAL A 299 2.37 30.46 -45.99
N ALA A 300 3.70 30.38 -46.06
CA ALA A 300 4.53 31.46 -46.58
C ALA A 300 4.93 31.16 -48.04
N TYR A 301 4.73 32.14 -48.90
CA TYR A 301 4.99 32.08 -50.34
C TYR A 301 6.21 32.93 -50.68
N VAL A 302 7.17 32.30 -51.36
CA VAL A 302 8.33 32.98 -51.96
C VAL A 302 8.24 32.82 -53.47
N PHE A 303 7.75 33.88 -54.12
CA PHE A 303 7.55 33.89 -55.57
C PHE A 303 8.88 33.97 -56.33
N PRO A 304 8.95 33.42 -57.56
CA PRO A 304 10.13 33.55 -58.41
C PRO A 304 10.43 35.01 -58.80
N ALA A 305 11.70 35.33 -59.01
CA ALA A 305 12.16 36.68 -59.36
C ALA A 305 11.48 37.25 -60.62
N TYR A 306 11.12 36.40 -61.59
CA TYR A 306 10.46 36.82 -62.84
C TYR A 306 9.04 37.37 -62.62
N THR A 307 8.41 37.09 -61.47
CA THR A 307 7.05 37.57 -61.18
C THR A 307 7.04 39.00 -60.64
N GLY A 308 8.15 39.48 -60.08
CA GLY A 308 8.22 40.79 -59.40
C GLY A 308 7.36 40.92 -58.15
N LEU A 309 6.75 39.83 -57.65
CA LEU A 309 5.85 39.85 -56.49
C LEU A 309 6.63 39.78 -55.17
N PRO A 310 6.22 40.52 -54.12
CA PRO A 310 6.80 40.39 -52.79
C PRO A 310 6.41 39.06 -52.14
N ALA A 311 7.22 38.59 -51.19
CA ALA A 311 6.88 37.42 -50.38
C ALA A 311 5.63 37.70 -49.52
N THR A 312 4.70 36.76 -49.49
CA THR A 312 3.42 36.89 -48.78
C THR A 312 3.20 35.72 -47.84
N GLN A 313 2.49 35.94 -46.73
CA GLN A 313 2.13 34.89 -45.79
C GLN A 313 0.61 34.89 -45.56
N THR A 314 0.02 33.69 -45.60
CA THR A 314 -1.37 33.46 -45.21
C THR A 314 -1.39 32.70 -43.90
N VAL A 315 -2.20 33.15 -42.95
CA VAL A 315 -2.32 32.59 -41.60
C VAL A 315 -3.78 32.19 -41.36
N GLY A 316 -4.03 30.94 -40.96
CA GLY A 316 -5.37 30.42 -40.66
C GLY A 316 -5.55 28.96 -41.04
N VAL A 317 -6.78 28.51 -41.28
CA VAL A 317 -7.03 27.18 -41.87
C VAL A 317 -7.00 27.33 -43.39
N VAL A 318 -5.81 27.27 -43.97
CA VAL A 318 -5.64 27.34 -45.42
C VAL A 318 -6.10 26.00 -46.01
N GLN A 319 -7.14 26.00 -46.83
CA GLN A 319 -7.65 24.80 -47.51
C GLN A 319 -7.07 24.65 -48.92
N GLU A 320 -6.69 25.76 -49.55
CA GLU A 320 -6.20 25.80 -50.92
C GLU A 320 -4.92 26.63 -51.02
N ILE A 321 -3.93 26.09 -51.74
CA ILE A 321 -2.64 26.73 -51.98
C ILE A 321 -2.53 26.88 -53.50
N GLU A 322 -2.74 28.09 -53.99
CA GLU A 322 -2.59 28.43 -55.41
C GLU A 322 -1.45 29.45 -55.58
N ALA A 323 -0.50 29.14 -56.45
CA ALA A 323 0.62 30.03 -56.74
C ALA A 323 1.26 29.70 -58.09
N VAL A 324 1.99 30.68 -58.63
CA VAL A 324 2.69 30.58 -59.91
C VAL A 324 3.79 29.51 -59.84
N ALA A 325 4.04 28.82 -60.95
CA ALA A 325 5.05 27.77 -61.00
C ALA A 325 6.46 28.28 -60.63
N GLY A 326 7.19 27.49 -59.85
CA GLY A 326 8.48 27.86 -59.26
C GLY A 326 8.37 28.54 -57.90
N THR A 327 7.17 28.81 -57.39
CA THR A 327 6.98 29.37 -56.04
C THR A 327 7.41 28.36 -54.98
N ARG A 328 8.23 28.80 -54.04
CA ARG A 328 8.60 28.02 -52.85
C ARG A 328 7.59 28.31 -51.75
N VAL A 329 6.97 27.26 -51.23
CA VAL A 329 5.95 27.30 -50.19
C VAL A 329 6.50 26.68 -48.92
N ARG A 330 6.43 27.41 -47.81
CA ARG A 330 6.71 26.90 -46.47
C ARG A 330 5.39 26.76 -45.72
N ILE A 331 5.05 25.52 -45.39
CA ILE A 331 3.84 25.15 -44.66
C ILE A 331 4.23 24.85 -43.23
N GLU A 332 3.69 25.61 -42.27
CA GLU A 332 3.84 25.36 -40.85
C GLU A 332 2.47 25.05 -40.24
N ALA A 333 2.34 23.97 -39.48
CA ALA A 333 1.11 23.63 -38.78
C ALA A 333 1.36 23.67 -37.26
N ALA A 334 0.54 24.43 -36.55
CA ALA A 334 0.49 24.44 -35.10
C ALA A 334 -0.61 23.47 -34.63
N LEU A 335 -0.21 22.46 -33.87
CA LEU A 335 -1.07 21.42 -33.33
C LEU A 335 -1.48 21.77 -31.90
N ASP A 336 -2.62 21.28 -31.45
CA ASP A 336 -3.06 21.47 -30.05
C ASP A 336 -2.18 20.75 -29.03
N ARG A 337 -1.47 19.70 -29.46
CA ARG A 337 -0.53 18.90 -28.66
C ARG A 337 0.61 18.37 -29.53
N ALA A 338 1.70 17.94 -28.91
CA ALA A 338 2.81 17.34 -29.63
C ALA A 338 2.41 15.95 -30.18
N CYS A 339 2.48 15.79 -31.50
CA CYS A 339 2.26 14.50 -32.16
C CYS A 339 3.17 14.34 -33.37
N ALA A 340 3.34 13.11 -33.84
CA ALA A 340 3.90 12.89 -35.17
C ALA A 340 2.88 13.41 -36.19
N ALA A 341 3.36 14.20 -37.16
CA ALA A 341 2.53 14.78 -38.20
C ALA A 341 3.15 14.49 -39.58
N SER A 342 2.29 14.31 -40.56
CA SER A 342 2.64 14.06 -41.95
C SER A 342 1.83 14.96 -42.87
N LEU A 343 2.52 15.55 -43.86
CA LEU A 343 1.89 16.28 -44.94
C LEU A 343 1.73 15.32 -46.12
N THR A 344 0.51 14.98 -46.49
CA THR A 344 0.28 14.22 -47.72
C THR A 344 0.11 15.17 -48.90
N LEU A 345 0.78 14.88 -50.01
CA LEU A 345 0.73 15.65 -51.26
C LEU A 345 0.58 14.65 -52.41
N ASN A 346 -0.59 14.57 -53.03
CA ASN A 346 -0.87 13.61 -54.12
C ASN A 346 -0.44 12.18 -53.77
N ASP A 347 -0.90 11.68 -52.63
CA ASP A 347 -0.61 10.36 -52.07
C ASP A 347 0.83 10.12 -51.59
N LEU A 348 1.72 11.12 -51.70
CA LEU A 348 3.04 11.09 -51.08
C LEU A 348 2.99 11.67 -49.67
N ALA A 349 3.20 10.82 -48.67
CA ALA A 349 3.31 11.23 -47.28
C ALA A 349 4.71 11.77 -46.96
N LEU A 350 4.79 13.02 -46.54
CA LEU A 350 6.00 13.71 -46.15
C LEU A 350 6.01 13.86 -44.62
N PRO A 351 6.76 13.02 -43.89
CA PRO A 351 6.83 13.10 -42.44
C PRO A 351 7.47 14.43 -42.00
N ASN A 352 7.09 14.94 -40.84
CA ASN A 352 7.77 16.08 -40.23
C ASN A 352 9.25 15.72 -39.95
N PRO A 353 10.24 16.41 -40.56
CA PRO A 353 11.65 16.09 -40.37
C PRO A 353 12.13 16.28 -38.92
N GLY A 354 11.41 17.05 -38.10
CA GLY A 354 11.73 17.29 -36.68
C GLY A 354 11.16 16.28 -35.68
N GLY A 355 10.41 15.26 -36.13
CA GLY A 355 9.75 14.30 -35.24
C GLY A 355 8.50 14.86 -34.54
N PRO A 356 8.07 14.25 -33.40
CA PRO A 356 6.87 14.68 -32.69
C PRO A 356 7.05 16.08 -32.09
N ALA A 357 6.22 17.03 -32.51
CA ALA A 357 6.32 18.42 -32.07
C ALA A 357 4.95 19.08 -32.09
N THR A 358 4.80 20.17 -31.32
CA THR A 358 3.60 21.01 -31.36
C THR A 358 3.56 21.87 -32.63
N ASN A 359 4.71 22.11 -33.26
CA ASN A 359 4.83 22.82 -34.52
C ASN A 359 5.54 21.92 -35.55
N ALA A 360 4.88 21.64 -36.66
CA ALA A 360 5.45 20.88 -37.77
C ALA A 360 5.69 21.79 -38.98
N VAL A 361 6.80 21.58 -39.68
CA VAL A 361 7.25 22.47 -40.76
C VAL A 361 7.63 21.65 -41.99
N TRP A 362 7.07 22.01 -43.13
CA TRP A 362 7.38 21.43 -44.43
C TRP A 362 7.75 22.51 -45.44
N LEU A 363 8.75 22.21 -46.27
CA LEU A 363 9.19 23.07 -47.37
C LEU A 363 8.89 22.37 -48.68
N GLN A 364 8.15 23.04 -49.56
CA GLN A 364 7.73 22.50 -50.86
C GLN A 364 7.99 23.52 -51.97
N THR A 365 8.30 23.03 -53.17
CA THR A 365 8.44 23.89 -54.36
C THR A 365 7.37 23.48 -55.36
N LEU A 366 6.53 24.44 -55.76
CA LEU A 366 5.47 24.19 -56.72
C LEU A 366 6.05 24.16 -58.13
N THR A 367 5.78 23.10 -58.88
CA THR A 367 6.23 22.92 -60.27
C THR A 367 5.05 23.02 -61.23
N THR A 368 5.29 23.44 -62.48
CA THR A 368 4.28 23.49 -63.56
C THR A 368 3.56 22.14 -63.74
N ASN A 369 2.27 22.18 -64.07
CA ASN A 369 1.41 21.02 -64.38
C ASN A 369 1.14 20.02 -63.23
N ARG A 370 1.21 20.46 -61.97
CA ARG A 370 0.73 19.66 -60.85
C ARG A 370 -0.46 20.32 -60.19
N THR A 371 -1.67 19.94 -60.59
CA THR A 371 -2.82 20.03 -59.70
C THR A 371 -2.67 18.93 -58.64
N GLY A 372 -2.98 19.25 -57.39
CA GLY A 372 -2.83 18.26 -56.35
C GLY A 372 -3.65 18.52 -55.11
N ARG A 373 -4.06 17.45 -54.45
CA ARG A 373 -4.69 17.51 -53.13
C ARG A 373 -3.61 17.34 -52.07
N TRP A 374 -3.72 18.13 -51.02
CA TRP A 374 -2.88 17.98 -49.84
C TRP A 374 -3.77 17.84 -48.61
N THR A 375 -3.35 17.01 -47.66
CA THR A 375 -3.98 16.90 -46.34
C THR A 375 -2.90 16.78 -45.26
N LEU A 376 -3.21 17.27 -44.06
CA LEU A 376 -2.39 17.07 -42.87
C LEU A 376 -3.00 15.91 -42.07
N ALA A 377 -2.17 14.93 -41.72
CA ALA A 377 -2.54 13.75 -40.95
C ALA A 377 -1.56 13.50 -39.81
#